data_AF-A0A5C6MV19-F1
#
_entry.id   AF-A0A5C6MV19-F1
#
_cell.length_a   1.000
_cell.length_b   1.000
_cell.length_c   1.000
_cell.angle_alpha   90.00
_cell.angle_beta   90.00
_cell.angle_gamma   90.00
#
_symmetry.space_group_name_H-M   'P 1'
#
loop_
_entity.id
_entity.type
_entity.pdbx_description
1 polymer ?
#
loop_
_entity_poly.entity_id
_entity_poly.type
_entity_poly.pdbx_seq_one_letter_code
_entity_poly.pdbx_strand_id
1 'polypeptide(L)'
;MGVQGFQEYLEKRCPGAAVPVDLLKLARTAARQPPHHHHPHHPHHPGPMPPPPPPTRILIDADSSLQRLYGGYQTDWVCGGEWNAMLGYLAALSQACLYQGGLELVVVFNGTLGKERWPEWARRAQSQRQTAQLIVNHVGSKATPPPRAWFLPPACLSHCVRLAMFRFRVRVVQTLEDHHQEVLSLYRDFGFAGLIAQDSEFALCNVPAYFSSHALKLSWNGKNLTTHQYLLCEAARQLGLKTQHLPCFAALLGNHILPDEDLAAFHWSLLGPEHPLASLKVRAHQLVLPPCEVVIKAVSEYVSSIKDLGNLDAIARDVFKQSQSRMEDKVERFKKAVEYFSAACKPRSPNLGPPSFILSGFGPNLFGGPPGHMGPMQPGKNQFPPPQFPGLKPPYPNAPYGPGPAPLFQNPPLPHQECNDSMTSKMGFSEWSAPYDSAQGGGRLPNHHSNTQPGPSPSPSSSSDGDEPNDSNANHLTDKTTRWEDPAGRTGSAPGDGSQGNGSTSNIPSLLSMATRSHMDITTPPLPQVSAEVLRVAEHRHRRGLMYPQIYHILTKGEMKMPVCIEDECNSELPPASLLFRTARQYAYGVLFSLAETQRRLERLALRKRAPLEGKPSDD
;
A
#
# COMPACT_ATOMS: atom_id res chain seq x y z
N MET A 1 10.56 -1.24 -9.60
CA MET A 1 10.40 -1.61 -11.02
C MET A 1 9.12 -0.98 -11.55
N GLY A 2 9.07 -0.74 -12.86
CA GLY A 2 8.02 0.05 -13.49
C GLY A 2 7.88 1.47 -12.95
N VAL A 3 6.64 2.00 -12.94
CA VAL A 3 6.34 3.35 -12.45
C VAL A 3 6.94 3.59 -11.06
N GLN A 4 6.97 2.59 -10.17
CA GLN A 4 7.38 2.73 -8.77
C GLN A 4 8.81 3.28 -8.58
N GLY A 5 9.74 3.06 -9.52
CA GLY A 5 11.11 3.57 -9.41
C GLY A 5 11.31 5.00 -9.91
N PHE A 6 10.26 5.66 -10.41
CA PHE A 6 10.40 6.95 -11.06
C PHE A 6 10.84 8.07 -10.10
N GLN A 7 10.30 8.16 -8.87
CA GLN A 7 10.76 9.18 -7.91
C GLN A 7 12.25 9.05 -7.57
N GLU A 8 12.73 7.83 -7.37
CA GLU A 8 14.16 7.57 -7.14
C GLU A 8 15.01 7.97 -8.34
N TYR A 9 14.50 7.74 -9.56
CA TYR A 9 15.13 8.23 -10.78
C TYR A 9 15.20 9.75 -10.82
N LEU A 10 14.13 10.46 -10.44
CA LEU A 10 14.13 11.93 -10.38
C LEU A 10 15.23 12.44 -9.44
N GLU A 11 15.36 11.84 -8.26
CA GLU A 11 16.34 12.24 -7.25
C GLU A 11 17.78 11.96 -7.68
N LYS A 12 18.03 10.84 -8.37
CA LYS A 12 19.38 10.36 -8.68
C LYS A 12 19.88 10.70 -10.08
N ARG A 13 18.99 10.97 -11.03
CA ARG A 13 19.29 11.06 -12.47
C ARG A 13 18.77 12.32 -13.15
N CYS A 14 17.89 13.09 -12.51
CA CYS A 14 17.38 14.35 -13.06
C CYS A 14 17.76 15.55 -12.16
N PRO A 15 18.99 16.11 -12.29
CA PRO A 15 19.39 17.28 -11.52
C PRO A 15 18.38 18.43 -11.66
N GLY A 16 17.96 19.00 -10.53
CA GLY A 16 16.96 20.08 -10.52
C GLY A 16 15.50 19.63 -10.65
N ALA A 17 15.21 18.34 -10.87
CA ALA A 17 13.85 17.82 -10.85
C ALA A 17 13.31 17.57 -9.43
N ALA A 18 14.18 17.50 -8.43
CA ALA A 18 13.82 17.45 -7.01
C ALA A 18 14.41 18.68 -6.30
N VAL A 19 13.55 19.60 -5.84
CA VAL A 19 13.99 20.88 -5.26
C VAL A 19 13.55 21.02 -3.80
N PRO A 20 14.44 21.45 -2.88
CA PRO A 20 14.05 21.67 -1.49
C PRO A 20 13.13 22.87 -1.35
N VAL A 21 12.07 22.70 -0.56
CA VAL A 21 11.04 23.71 -0.28
C VAL A 21 10.70 23.74 1.20
N ASP A 22 10.16 24.87 1.67
CA ASP A 22 9.59 25.03 3.00
C ASP A 22 8.10 25.36 2.87
N LEU A 23 7.26 24.39 3.19
CA LEU A 23 5.81 24.45 2.96
C LEU A 23 5.15 25.57 3.77
N LEU A 24 5.64 25.87 4.98
CA LEU A 24 5.09 26.95 5.79
C LEU A 24 5.44 28.32 5.19
N LYS A 25 6.61 28.46 4.58
CA LYS A 25 6.97 29.68 3.85
C LYS A 25 6.14 29.83 2.58
N LEU A 26 5.97 28.76 1.80
CA LEU A 26 5.15 28.77 0.59
C LEU A 26 3.70 29.20 0.90
N ALA A 27 3.10 28.64 1.94
CA ALA A 27 1.75 29.00 2.37
C ALA A 27 1.62 30.49 2.75
N ARG A 28 2.58 31.01 3.53
CA ARG A 28 2.59 32.45 3.91
C ARG A 28 2.78 33.38 2.72
N THR A 29 3.59 33.00 1.73
CA THR A 29 3.78 33.81 0.51
C THR A 29 2.51 33.81 -0.34
N ALA A 30 1.84 32.65 -0.49
CA ALA A 30 0.57 32.56 -1.22
C ALA A 30 -0.53 33.40 -0.57
N ALA A 31 -0.60 33.43 0.77
CA ALA A 31 -1.56 34.24 1.52
C ALA A 31 -1.34 35.76 1.38
N ARG A 32 -0.14 36.20 0.96
CA ARG A 32 0.21 37.62 0.80
C ARG A 32 -0.04 38.18 -0.60
N GLN A 33 -0.29 37.34 -1.60
CA GLN A 33 -0.59 37.83 -2.93
C GLN A 33 -2.03 38.39 -2.96
N PRO A 34 -2.21 39.70 -3.21
CA PRO A 34 -3.55 40.24 -3.37
C PRO A 34 -4.20 39.61 -4.62
N PRO A 35 -5.52 39.37 -4.62
CA PRO A 35 -6.20 38.93 -5.83
C PRO A 35 -5.98 39.99 -6.91
N HIS A 36 -5.31 39.64 -8.01
CA HIS A 36 -5.22 40.48 -9.18
C HIS A 36 -6.65 40.71 -9.71
N HIS A 37 -7.26 41.84 -9.35
CA HIS A 37 -8.41 42.37 -10.06
C HIS A 37 -7.98 43.63 -10.80
N HIS A 38 -8.12 43.55 -12.12
CA HIS A 38 -8.11 44.68 -13.02
C HIS A 38 -9.34 45.54 -12.75
N HIS A 39 -9.18 46.75 -12.23
CA HIS A 39 -9.77 48.00 -12.76
C HIS A 39 -9.42 49.20 -11.85
N PRO A 40 -9.00 50.35 -12.42
CA PRO A 40 -8.90 51.60 -11.69
C PRO A 40 -10.27 52.32 -11.64
N HIS A 41 -10.43 53.14 -10.58
CA HIS A 41 -11.48 54.15 -10.33
C HIS A 41 -12.73 53.72 -9.53
N HIS A 42 -12.77 54.08 -8.25
CA HIS A 42 -13.48 55.26 -7.74
C HIS A 42 -13.29 55.37 -6.21
N PRO A 43 -13.16 56.58 -5.62
CA PRO A 43 -12.91 56.72 -4.19
C PRO A 43 -14.23 57.03 -3.46
N HIS A 44 -14.94 56.05 -2.89
CA HIS A 44 -15.93 56.31 -1.83
C HIS A 44 -16.25 55.07 -0.95
N HIS A 45 -16.31 55.34 0.37
CA HIS A 45 -16.83 54.56 1.50
C HIS A 45 -16.02 53.35 2.05
N PRO A 46 -15.74 53.31 3.38
CA PRO A 46 -15.24 52.11 4.05
C PRO A 46 -16.42 51.14 4.21
N GLY A 47 -16.66 50.31 3.19
CA GLY A 47 -17.54 49.15 3.31
C GLY A 47 -16.99 48.14 4.33
N PRO A 48 -17.84 47.22 4.84
CA PRO A 48 -17.38 46.14 5.72
C PRO A 48 -16.22 45.40 5.05
N MET A 49 -15.12 45.25 5.79
CA MET A 49 -13.92 44.56 5.33
C MET A 49 -14.32 43.18 4.76
N PRO A 50 -13.85 42.82 3.56
CA PRO A 50 -14.11 41.49 3.01
C PRO A 50 -13.60 40.42 3.99
N PRO A 51 -14.29 39.27 4.11
CA PRO A 51 -13.85 38.19 4.99
C PRO A 51 -12.43 37.76 4.62
N PRO A 52 -11.60 37.34 5.61
CA PRO A 52 -10.24 36.91 5.34
C PRO A 52 -10.25 35.75 4.33
N PRO A 53 -9.25 35.69 3.43
CA PRO A 53 -9.16 34.60 2.47
C PRO A 53 -9.05 33.27 3.21
N PRO A 54 -9.66 32.19 2.67
CA PRO A 54 -9.58 30.87 3.28
C PRO A 54 -8.12 30.39 3.32
N PRO A 55 -7.75 29.56 4.32
CA PRO A 55 -6.39 29.08 4.46
C PRO A 55 -5.97 28.25 3.24
N THR A 56 -4.67 28.30 2.94
CA THR A 56 -4.09 27.41 1.92
C THR A 56 -4.27 25.96 2.37
N ARG A 57 -4.73 25.07 1.48
CA ARG A 57 -4.98 23.66 1.79
C ARG A 57 -3.94 22.76 1.15
N ILE A 58 -3.41 21.81 1.90
CA ILE A 58 -2.53 20.76 1.37
C ILE A 58 -3.14 19.38 1.62
N LEU A 59 -3.04 18.53 0.61
CA LEU A 59 -3.49 17.15 0.67
C LEU A 59 -2.32 16.26 1.05
N ILE A 60 -2.53 15.29 1.93
CA ILE A 60 -1.56 14.26 2.28
C ILE A 60 -2.17 12.91 1.95
N ASP A 61 -1.52 12.13 1.09
CA ASP A 61 -1.82 10.71 0.98
C ASP A 61 -1.20 9.96 2.18
N ALA A 62 -2.03 9.39 3.04
CA ALA A 62 -1.60 8.79 4.29
C ALA A 62 -0.87 7.48 4.08
N ASP A 63 -1.35 6.62 3.18
CA ASP A 63 -0.86 5.25 3.02
C ASP A 63 0.60 5.23 2.53
N SER A 64 0.97 6.08 1.57
CA SER A 64 2.38 6.25 1.17
C SER A 64 3.20 7.06 2.18
N SER A 65 2.55 7.76 3.13
CA SER A 65 3.21 8.63 4.11
C SER A 65 3.31 8.05 5.52
N LEU A 66 2.85 6.81 5.76
CA LEU A 66 2.74 6.23 7.10
C LEU A 66 4.04 6.27 7.90
N GLN A 67 5.17 5.94 7.27
CA GLN A 67 6.48 6.00 7.92
C GLN A 67 6.78 7.40 8.47
N ARG A 68 6.39 8.44 7.72
CA ARG A 68 6.63 9.82 8.11
C ARG A 68 5.59 10.34 9.10
N LEU A 69 4.33 9.97 8.93
CA LEU A 69 3.25 10.30 9.87
C LEU A 69 3.43 9.62 11.23
N TYR A 70 4.12 8.49 11.27
CA TYR A 70 4.58 7.87 12.52
C TYR A 70 5.59 8.74 13.28
N GLY A 71 6.29 9.65 12.59
CA GLY A 71 7.32 10.53 13.17
C GLY A 71 8.65 10.48 12.43
N GLY A 72 8.83 9.52 11.51
CA GLY A 72 9.91 9.50 10.52
C GLY A 72 11.34 9.30 11.04
N TYR A 73 11.57 9.33 12.36
CA TYR A 73 12.90 9.18 12.98
C TYR A 73 12.92 8.29 14.24
N GLN A 74 11.75 7.86 14.72
CA GLN A 74 11.64 7.04 15.91
C GLN A 74 12.15 5.63 15.61
N THR A 75 13.00 5.11 16.50
CA THR A 75 13.77 3.90 16.28
C THR A 75 13.02 2.64 16.66
N ASP A 76 12.03 2.74 17.54
CA ASP A 76 11.33 1.56 18.03
C ASP A 76 9.93 1.41 17.41
N TRP A 77 9.90 0.83 16.22
CA TRP A 77 8.69 0.28 15.62
C TRP A 77 8.64 -1.24 15.77
N VAL A 78 9.73 -1.86 16.21
CA VAL A 78 9.88 -3.33 16.31
C VAL A 78 9.20 -3.85 17.57
N CYS A 79 9.29 -3.14 18.69
CA CYS A 79 8.70 -3.54 19.97
C CYS A 79 7.21 -3.14 20.11
N GLY A 80 6.47 -3.08 19.00
CA GLY A 80 5.04 -2.73 18.99
C GLY A 80 4.72 -1.24 18.85
N GLY A 81 5.74 -0.38 18.77
CA GLY A 81 5.62 1.03 18.38
C GLY A 81 5.54 2.04 19.52
N GLU A 82 6.06 3.24 19.24
CA GLU A 82 6.14 4.43 20.09
C GLU A 82 4.96 5.39 19.85
N TRP A 83 3.77 4.95 20.24
CA TRP A 83 2.51 5.65 19.95
C TRP A 83 2.43 7.08 20.53
N ASN A 84 3.02 7.30 21.71
CA ASN A 84 3.07 8.63 22.33
C ASN A 84 3.94 9.60 21.52
N ALA A 85 5.07 9.11 21.00
CA ALA A 85 5.96 9.92 20.19
C ALA A 85 5.33 10.25 18.83
N MET A 86 4.63 9.28 18.20
CA MET A 86 3.79 9.53 17.03
C MET A 86 2.75 10.63 17.32
N LEU A 87 1.99 10.49 18.41
CA LEU A 87 0.94 11.45 18.77
C LEU A 87 1.51 12.84 19.00
N GLY A 88 2.65 12.96 19.70
CA GLY A 88 3.37 14.21 19.90
C GLY A 88 3.86 14.84 18.60
N TYR A 89 4.38 14.04 17.67
CA TYR A 89 4.77 14.52 16.35
C TYR A 89 3.58 15.05 15.54
N LEU A 90 2.48 14.30 15.48
CA LEU A 90 1.27 14.70 14.76
C LEU A 90 0.62 15.96 15.37
N ALA A 91 0.68 16.10 16.69
CA ALA A 91 0.30 17.34 17.37
C ALA A 91 1.18 18.50 16.88
N ALA A 92 2.50 18.38 16.94
CA ALA A 92 3.42 19.42 16.50
C ALA A 92 3.23 19.79 15.02
N LEU A 93 3.04 18.79 14.15
CA LEU A 93 2.79 18.97 12.72
C LEU A 93 1.50 19.77 12.46
N SER A 94 0.39 19.36 13.08
CA SER A 94 -0.91 20.06 12.92
C SER A 94 -0.85 21.50 13.44
N GLN A 95 -0.20 21.73 14.58
CA GLN A 95 -0.03 23.06 15.17
C GLN A 95 0.87 23.95 14.32
N ALA A 96 1.98 23.44 13.80
CA ALA A 96 2.87 24.18 12.93
C ALA A 96 2.17 24.61 11.64
N CYS A 97 1.44 23.70 10.98
CA CYS A 97 0.68 24.01 9.78
C CYS A 97 -0.37 25.10 10.06
N LEU A 98 -1.18 24.93 11.10
CA LEU A 98 -2.27 25.86 11.41
C LEU A 98 -1.76 27.23 11.85
N TYR A 99 -0.93 27.29 12.89
CA TYR A 99 -0.57 28.55 13.55
C TYR A 99 0.66 29.24 12.99
N GLN A 100 1.61 28.49 12.41
CA GLN A 100 2.82 29.08 11.82
C GLN A 100 2.67 29.27 10.31
N GLY A 101 1.99 28.35 9.62
CA GLY A 101 1.84 28.36 8.16
C GLY A 101 0.55 28.98 7.65
N GLY A 102 -0.52 29.04 8.45
CA GLY A 102 -1.87 29.30 7.91
C GLY A 102 -2.31 28.21 6.92
N LEU A 103 -1.78 27.00 7.09
CA LEU A 103 -1.95 25.86 6.21
C LEU A 103 -2.93 24.87 6.84
N GLU A 104 -4.00 24.57 6.12
CA GLU A 104 -4.95 23.54 6.50
C GLU A 104 -4.55 22.20 5.91
N LEU A 105 -4.35 21.21 6.79
CA LEU A 105 -4.07 19.84 6.40
C LEU A 105 -5.37 19.08 6.12
N VAL A 106 -5.37 18.31 5.03
CA VAL A 106 -6.38 17.27 4.77
C VAL A 106 -5.64 15.97 4.46
N VAL A 107 -6.01 14.90 5.16
CA VAL A 107 -5.32 13.61 5.07
C VAL A 107 -6.27 12.59 4.43
N VAL A 108 -5.83 11.95 3.36
CA VAL A 108 -6.60 10.93 2.63
C VAL A 108 -6.05 9.56 2.97
N PHE A 109 -6.93 8.62 3.29
CA PHE A 109 -6.57 7.22 3.53
C PHE A 109 -7.14 6.34 2.41
N ASN A 110 -6.40 5.28 2.07
CA ASN A 110 -6.88 4.26 1.16
C ASN A 110 -7.96 3.41 1.82
N GLY A 111 -9.21 3.73 1.50
CA GLY A 111 -10.36 2.96 1.97
C GLY A 111 -10.77 1.84 1.05
N THR A 112 -10.03 1.56 -0.03
CA THR A 112 -10.54 0.79 -1.17
C THR A 112 -10.23 -0.70 -1.05
N LEU A 113 -11.13 -1.55 -1.56
CA LEU A 113 -10.78 -2.94 -1.85
C LEU A 113 -9.91 -3.06 -3.10
N GLY A 114 -10.05 -2.16 -4.08
CA GLY A 114 -9.20 -2.08 -5.27
C GLY A 114 -8.91 -3.45 -5.91
N LYS A 115 -9.95 -4.17 -6.37
CA LYS A 115 -9.83 -5.54 -6.90
C LYS A 115 -8.82 -5.63 -8.05
N GLU A 116 -8.83 -4.63 -8.92
CA GLU A 116 -7.91 -4.54 -10.06
C GLU A 116 -6.44 -4.43 -9.64
N ARG A 117 -6.17 -3.98 -8.41
CA ARG A 117 -4.82 -3.86 -7.84
C ARG A 117 -4.43 -5.01 -6.91
N TRP A 118 -5.20 -6.11 -6.88
CA TRP A 118 -4.87 -7.27 -6.04
C TRP A 118 -3.49 -7.88 -6.30
N PRO A 119 -3.02 -8.03 -7.56
CA PRO A 119 -1.66 -8.54 -7.81
C PRO A 119 -0.57 -7.65 -7.21
N GLU A 120 -0.74 -6.32 -7.30
CA GLU A 120 0.15 -5.35 -6.68
C GLU A 120 0.13 -5.45 -5.15
N TRP A 121 -1.07 -5.53 -4.56
CA TRP A 121 -1.24 -5.73 -3.14
C TRP A 121 -0.59 -7.03 -2.64
N ALA A 122 -0.76 -8.14 -3.37
CA ALA A 122 -0.15 -9.43 -3.03
C ALA A 122 1.38 -9.37 -3.07
N ARG A 123 1.98 -8.75 -4.11
CA ARG A 123 3.43 -8.52 -4.17
C ARG A 123 3.93 -7.67 -3.00
N ARG A 124 3.22 -6.59 -2.65
CA ARG A 124 3.55 -5.73 -1.50
C ARG A 124 3.46 -6.50 -0.19
N ALA A 125 2.42 -7.30 0.01
CA ALA A 125 2.24 -8.14 1.20
C ALA A 125 3.38 -9.16 1.34
N GLN A 126 3.78 -9.82 0.25
CA GLN A 126 4.92 -10.74 0.27
C GLN A 126 6.23 -10.03 0.62
N SER A 127 6.48 -8.84 0.07
CA SER A 127 7.67 -8.04 0.38
C SER A 127 7.69 -7.60 1.86
N GLN A 128 6.54 -7.22 2.41
CA GLN A 128 6.41 -6.91 3.84
C GLN A 128 6.72 -8.12 4.73
N ARG A 129 6.28 -9.32 4.32
CA ARG A 129 6.58 -10.58 5.01
C ARG A 129 8.08 -10.90 5.00
N GLN A 130 8.73 -10.78 3.83
CA GLN A 130 10.18 -10.94 3.71
C GLN A 130 10.93 -9.93 4.58
N THR A 131 10.47 -8.68 4.60
CA THR A 131 11.05 -7.63 5.46
C THR A 131 10.91 -8.02 6.93
N ALA A 132 9.73 -8.47 7.38
CA ALA A 132 9.51 -8.96 8.73
C ALA A 132 10.50 -10.07 9.11
N GLN A 133 10.76 -11.03 8.22
CA GLN A 133 11.76 -12.07 8.46
C GLN A 133 13.17 -11.52 8.62
N LEU A 134 13.59 -10.57 7.78
CA LEU A 134 14.90 -9.91 7.90
C LEU A 134 15.05 -9.21 9.25
N ILE A 135 13.99 -8.59 9.73
CA ILE A 135 13.95 -7.88 11.01
C ILE A 135 14.09 -8.87 12.16
N VAL A 136 13.27 -9.92 12.19
CA VAL A 136 13.29 -10.96 13.23
C VAL A 136 14.66 -11.64 13.28
N ASN A 137 15.20 -12.03 12.12
CA ASN A 137 16.53 -12.64 12.03
C ASN A 137 17.63 -11.70 12.52
N HIS A 138 17.58 -10.41 12.17
CA HIS A 138 18.56 -9.42 12.61
C HIS A 138 18.51 -9.21 14.12
N VAL A 139 17.32 -9.04 14.69
CA VAL A 139 17.14 -8.86 16.14
C VAL A 139 17.59 -10.13 16.88
N GLY A 140 17.21 -11.32 16.41
CA GLY A 140 17.60 -12.59 17.02
C GLY A 140 19.11 -12.86 16.94
N SER A 141 19.76 -12.52 15.83
CA SER A 141 21.20 -12.79 15.62
C SER A 141 22.12 -11.71 16.17
N LYS A 142 21.74 -10.43 16.07
CA LYS A 142 22.61 -9.28 16.41
C LYS A 142 22.20 -8.58 17.71
N ALA A 143 20.98 -8.78 18.20
CA ALA A 143 20.42 -8.08 19.36
C ALA A 143 20.52 -6.55 19.26
N THR A 144 20.48 -5.99 18.04
CA THR A 144 20.50 -4.55 17.76
C THR A 144 19.24 -4.11 17.02
N PRO A 145 18.86 -2.82 17.09
CA PRO A 145 17.77 -2.28 16.28
C PRO A 145 18.04 -2.48 14.78
N PRO A 146 17.03 -2.89 13.99
CA PRO A 146 17.19 -3.12 12.55
C PRO A 146 17.45 -1.80 11.79
N PRO A 147 18.04 -1.89 10.58
CA PRO A 147 18.16 -0.76 9.67
C PRO A 147 16.82 -0.05 9.44
N ARG A 148 16.83 1.29 9.48
CA ARG A 148 15.63 2.13 9.27
C ARG A 148 14.96 1.94 7.90
N ALA A 149 15.74 1.49 6.91
CA ALA A 149 15.23 1.18 5.57
C ALA A 149 14.26 -0.01 5.57
N TRP A 150 14.29 -0.87 6.58
CA TRP A 150 13.39 -2.02 6.74
C TRP A 150 12.14 -1.66 7.53
N PHE A 151 11.66 -0.42 7.44
CA PHE A 151 10.48 0.01 8.18
C PHE A 151 9.26 -0.83 7.81
N LEU A 152 8.71 -1.53 8.79
CA LEU A 152 7.41 -2.16 8.71
C LEU A 152 6.46 -1.42 9.65
N PRO A 153 5.32 -0.89 9.16
CA PRO A 153 4.41 -0.15 10.02
C PRO A 153 3.89 -1.07 11.14
N PRO A 154 3.91 -0.63 12.41
CA PRO A 154 3.25 -1.37 13.48
C PRO A 154 1.80 -1.69 13.12
N ALA A 155 1.32 -2.84 13.60
CA ALA A 155 -0.07 -3.23 13.40
C ALA A 155 -1.00 -2.07 13.80
N CYS A 156 -2.06 -1.86 13.02
CA CYS A 156 -3.03 -0.77 13.17
C CYS A 156 -2.52 0.69 13.02
N LEU A 157 -1.25 0.93 12.62
CA LEU A 157 -0.70 2.28 12.48
C LEU A 157 -1.61 3.24 11.68
N SER A 158 -2.05 2.84 10.48
CA SER A 158 -2.95 3.67 9.65
C SER A 158 -4.22 4.07 10.39
N HIS A 159 -4.82 3.14 11.15
CA HIS A 159 -5.99 3.42 11.97
C HIS A 159 -5.70 4.41 13.10
N CYS A 160 -4.58 4.24 13.81
CA CYS A 160 -4.16 5.12 14.89
C CYS A 160 -3.86 6.54 14.39
N VAL A 161 -3.15 6.67 13.26
CA VAL A 161 -2.89 7.96 12.61
C VAL A 161 -4.23 8.62 12.24
N ARG A 162 -5.17 7.89 11.65
CA ARG A 162 -6.51 8.41 11.31
C ARG A 162 -7.25 8.97 12.53
N LEU A 163 -7.25 8.25 13.65
CA LEU A 163 -7.87 8.72 14.90
C LEU A 163 -7.14 9.93 15.49
N ALA A 164 -5.80 9.95 15.43
CA ALA A 164 -5.01 11.09 15.86
C ALA A 164 -5.32 12.36 15.05
N MET A 165 -5.53 12.23 13.72
CA MET A 165 -5.94 13.37 12.89
C MET A 165 -7.24 14.00 13.37
N PHE A 166 -8.25 13.20 13.71
CA PHE A 166 -9.50 13.72 14.32
C PHE A 166 -9.22 14.42 15.65
N ARG A 167 -8.38 13.82 16.51
CA ARG A 167 -8.01 14.40 17.81
C ARG A 167 -7.35 15.78 17.68
N PHE A 168 -6.67 16.03 16.56
CA PHE A 168 -6.05 17.32 16.22
C PHE A 168 -6.87 18.18 15.25
N ARG A 169 -8.14 17.82 15.02
CA ARG A 169 -9.07 18.55 14.14
C ARG A 169 -8.56 18.68 12.69
N VAL A 170 -7.71 17.76 12.26
CA VAL A 170 -7.30 17.62 10.86
C VAL A 170 -8.41 16.89 10.10
N ARG A 171 -8.78 17.39 8.92
CA ARG A 171 -9.80 16.75 8.09
C ARG A 171 -9.26 15.43 7.54
N VAL A 172 -10.09 14.40 7.62
CA VAL A 172 -9.81 13.06 7.11
C VAL A 172 -10.78 12.75 5.98
N VAL A 173 -10.26 12.19 4.90
CA VAL A 173 -11.04 11.63 3.79
C VAL A 173 -10.62 10.18 3.60
N GLN A 174 -11.56 9.34 3.19
CA GLN A 174 -11.26 7.96 2.84
C GLN A 174 -11.85 7.65 1.47
N THR A 175 -11.01 7.08 0.60
CA THR A 175 -11.42 6.75 -0.78
C THR A 175 -12.32 5.51 -0.80
N LEU A 176 -13.15 5.40 -1.84
CA LEU A 176 -14.15 4.35 -2.00
C LEU A 176 -13.75 3.34 -3.10
N GLU A 177 -13.29 3.84 -4.24
CA GLU A 177 -13.08 3.07 -5.48
C GLU A 177 -11.60 2.96 -5.88
N ASP A 178 -11.09 3.76 -6.82
CA ASP A 178 -9.65 3.82 -7.13
C ASP A 178 -9.02 4.96 -6.32
N HIS A 179 -8.15 4.58 -5.38
CA HIS A 179 -7.57 5.51 -4.43
C HIS A 179 -6.77 6.62 -5.12
N HIS A 180 -5.94 6.27 -6.10
CA HIS A 180 -5.09 7.22 -6.80
C HIS A 180 -5.89 8.23 -7.62
N GLN A 181 -6.89 7.78 -8.39
CA GLN A 181 -7.78 8.67 -9.15
C GLN A 181 -8.61 9.56 -8.24
N GLU A 182 -9.10 9.05 -7.09
CA GLU A 182 -9.82 9.86 -6.12
C GLU A 182 -8.91 10.92 -5.46
N VAL A 183 -7.66 10.58 -5.10
CA VAL A 183 -6.68 11.55 -4.57
C VAL A 183 -6.39 12.65 -5.59
N LEU A 184 -6.15 12.30 -6.86
CA LEU A 184 -5.90 13.26 -7.93
C LEU A 184 -7.12 14.15 -8.22
N SER A 185 -8.32 13.56 -8.21
CA SER A 185 -9.56 14.31 -8.37
C SER A 185 -9.81 15.24 -7.19
N LEU A 186 -9.57 14.79 -5.94
CA LEU A 186 -9.63 15.63 -4.75
C LEU A 186 -8.67 16.81 -4.86
N TYR A 187 -7.39 16.55 -5.18
CA TYR A 187 -6.36 17.57 -5.38
C TYR A 187 -6.82 18.64 -6.38
N ARG A 188 -7.25 18.22 -7.57
CA ARG A 188 -7.63 19.09 -8.69
C ARG A 188 -8.94 19.84 -8.44
N ASP A 189 -9.98 19.12 -8.02
CA ASP A 189 -11.37 19.61 -8.04
C ASP A 189 -11.71 20.42 -6.78
N PHE A 190 -10.95 20.24 -5.69
CA PHE A 190 -11.10 21.03 -4.46
C PHE A 190 -10.00 22.08 -4.26
N GLY A 191 -9.11 22.27 -5.25
CA GLY A 191 -8.16 23.39 -5.27
C GLY A 191 -7.13 23.31 -4.15
N PHE A 192 -6.57 22.13 -3.93
CA PHE A 192 -5.44 21.97 -3.03
C PHE A 192 -4.20 22.61 -3.64
N ALA A 193 -3.41 23.29 -2.80
CA ALA A 193 -2.17 23.95 -3.22
C ALA A 193 -0.98 22.99 -3.32
N GLY A 194 -1.16 21.74 -2.88
CA GLY A 194 -0.11 20.73 -2.88
C GLY A 194 -0.62 19.34 -2.53
N LEU A 195 0.12 18.33 -2.99
CA LEU A 195 -0.05 16.92 -2.63
C LEU A 195 1.26 16.42 -2.02
N ILE A 196 1.21 15.94 -0.79
CA ILE A 196 2.32 15.24 -0.12
C ILE A 196 2.06 13.74 -0.23
N ALA A 197 2.98 13.00 -0.85
CA ALA A 197 2.93 11.54 -0.92
C ALA A 197 4.33 10.94 -1.16
N GLN A 198 4.41 9.61 -1.17
CA GLN A 198 5.56 8.84 -1.65
C GLN A 198 5.08 7.76 -2.63
N ASP A 199 4.43 8.21 -3.71
CA ASP A 199 3.99 7.33 -4.80
C ASP A 199 4.43 7.91 -6.16
N SER A 200 5.11 7.09 -6.95
CA SER A 200 5.61 7.49 -8.26
C SER A 200 4.51 7.64 -9.32
N GLU A 201 3.33 7.07 -9.11
CA GLU A 201 2.18 7.27 -10.00
C GLU A 201 1.77 8.75 -9.98
N PHE A 202 1.67 9.36 -8.79
CA PHE A 202 1.39 10.79 -8.65
C PHE A 202 2.47 11.68 -9.28
N ALA A 203 3.74 11.25 -9.22
CA ALA A 203 4.86 11.96 -9.84
C ALA A 203 4.76 12.02 -11.37
N LEU A 204 4.10 11.04 -12.00
CA LEU A 204 3.87 10.97 -13.45
C LEU A 204 2.56 11.63 -13.90
N CYS A 205 1.64 11.91 -12.97
CA CYS A 205 0.32 12.47 -13.27
C CYS A 205 0.28 14.01 -13.37
N ASN A 206 1.43 14.65 -13.63
CA ASN A 206 1.56 16.11 -13.80
C ASN A 206 0.94 16.94 -12.65
N VAL A 207 1.13 16.50 -11.41
CA VAL A 207 0.75 17.24 -10.21
C VAL A 207 1.75 18.38 -9.98
N PRO A 208 1.41 19.67 -10.20
CA PRO A 208 2.41 20.75 -10.22
C PRO A 208 3.12 20.96 -8.88
N ALA A 209 2.40 20.81 -7.77
CA ALA A 209 2.90 20.94 -6.42
C ALA A 209 2.92 19.57 -5.72
N TYR A 210 3.69 18.64 -6.30
CA TYR A 210 3.90 17.31 -5.72
C TYR A 210 5.12 17.31 -4.80
N PHE A 211 4.91 16.94 -3.54
CA PHE A 211 5.91 17.00 -2.48
C PHE A 211 6.19 15.61 -1.90
N SER A 212 7.47 15.31 -1.63
CA SER A 212 7.89 14.08 -0.99
C SER A 212 7.38 13.99 0.44
N SER A 213 6.73 12.89 0.81
CA SER A 213 6.47 12.60 2.23
C SER A 213 7.71 12.04 2.92
N HIS A 214 8.57 11.30 2.19
CA HIS A 214 9.81 10.75 2.74
C HIS A 214 10.79 11.84 3.21
N ALA A 215 10.93 12.93 2.45
CA ALA A 215 11.82 14.04 2.77
C ALA A 215 11.23 15.07 3.76
N LEU A 216 9.98 14.91 4.21
CA LEU A 216 9.23 15.91 4.99
C LEU A 216 9.79 16.09 6.41
N LYS A 217 10.48 17.17 6.76
CA LYS A 217 11.05 17.41 8.10
C LYS A 217 10.37 18.60 8.77
N LEU A 218 9.89 18.39 9.99
CA LEU A 218 9.46 19.45 10.88
C LEU A 218 10.64 19.86 11.77
N SER A 219 10.98 21.14 11.78
CA SER A 219 11.99 21.67 12.71
C SER A 219 11.51 21.55 14.16
N TRP A 220 12.42 21.35 15.11
CA TRP A 220 12.11 21.19 16.54
C TRP A 220 11.25 22.33 17.14
N ASN A 221 11.41 23.55 16.63
CA ASN A 221 10.64 24.74 17.06
C ASN A 221 9.33 24.96 16.28
N GLY A 222 8.97 24.04 15.38
CA GLY A 222 7.76 24.11 14.55
C GLY A 222 7.74 25.22 13.49
N LYS A 223 8.84 25.95 13.26
CA LYS A 223 8.84 27.12 12.36
C LYS A 223 9.05 26.81 10.89
N ASN A 224 9.64 25.66 10.56
CA ASN A 224 9.91 25.22 9.19
C ASN A 224 9.39 23.80 8.99
N LEU A 225 8.69 23.59 7.86
CA LEU A 225 8.28 22.26 7.40
C LEU A 225 8.90 22.05 6.01
N THR A 226 10.07 21.44 5.97
CA THR A 226 10.86 21.31 4.75
C THR A 226 10.59 19.99 4.04
N THR A 227 10.60 19.97 2.72
CA THR A 227 10.54 18.73 1.91
C THR A 227 11.16 18.97 0.53
N HIS A 228 11.12 17.98 -0.37
CA HIS A 228 11.40 18.15 -1.79
C HIS A 228 10.10 18.26 -2.59
N GLN A 229 10.07 19.18 -3.55
CA GLN A 229 9.07 19.23 -4.61
C GLN A 229 9.64 18.52 -5.85
N TYR A 230 8.84 17.66 -6.47
CA TYR A 230 9.17 17.02 -7.74
C TYR A 230 8.63 17.82 -8.91
N LEU A 231 9.48 18.13 -9.88
CA LEU A 231 9.18 18.93 -11.06
C LEU A 231 9.14 18.04 -12.30
N LEU A 232 7.97 17.48 -12.62
CA LEU A 232 7.81 16.59 -13.77
C LEU A 232 8.21 17.25 -15.10
N CYS A 233 7.93 18.55 -15.27
CA CYS A 233 8.33 19.29 -16.47
C CYS A 233 9.85 19.29 -16.69
N GLU A 234 10.62 19.43 -15.61
CA GLU A 234 12.09 19.43 -15.69
C GLU A 234 12.62 18.02 -16.00
N ALA A 235 12.03 16.99 -15.38
CA ALA A 235 12.33 15.60 -15.70
C ALA A 235 12.00 15.25 -17.16
N ALA A 236 10.82 15.64 -17.64
CA ALA A 236 10.39 15.42 -19.02
C ALA A 236 11.34 16.09 -20.02
N ARG A 237 11.77 17.33 -19.74
CA ARG A 237 12.75 18.05 -20.56
C ARG A 237 14.06 17.27 -20.69
N GLN A 238 14.58 16.74 -19.58
CA GLN A 238 15.83 15.96 -19.59
C GLN A 238 15.68 14.59 -20.26
N LEU A 239 14.48 13.99 -20.20
CA LEU A 239 14.12 12.76 -20.90
C LEU A 239 13.75 12.98 -22.37
N GLY A 240 13.79 14.21 -22.89
CA GLY A 240 13.38 14.51 -24.28
C GLY A 240 11.88 14.34 -24.54
N LEU A 241 11.06 14.39 -23.48
CA LEU A 241 9.61 14.19 -23.54
C LEU A 241 8.84 15.52 -23.54
N LYS A 242 7.72 15.53 -24.26
CA LYS A 242 6.71 16.61 -24.23
C LYS A 242 5.53 16.17 -23.36
N THR A 243 4.70 17.12 -22.92
CA THR A 243 3.51 16.82 -22.09
C THR A 243 2.58 15.77 -22.71
N GLN A 244 2.38 15.82 -24.02
CA GLN A 244 1.57 14.83 -24.76
C GLN A 244 2.15 13.40 -24.74
N HIS A 245 3.45 13.24 -24.46
CA HIS A 245 4.11 11.92 -24.38
C HIS A 245 3.85 11.24 -23.04
N LEU A 246 3.57 12.01 -21.99
CA LEU A 246 3.57 11.52 -20.60
C LEU A 246 2.60 10.35 -20.35
N PRO A 247 1.35 10.35 -20.86
CA PRO A 247 0.45 9.22 -20.63
C PRO A 247 0.95 7.91 -21.26
N CYS A 248 1.47 7.97 -22.49
CA CYS A 248 2.05 6.81 -23.18
C CYS A 248 3.33 6.33 -22.48
N PHE A 249 4.18 7.28 -22.10
CA PHE A 249 5.39 7.00 -21.32
C PHE A 249 5.08 6.29 -20.00
N ALA A 250 4.17 6.83 -19.18
CA ALA A 250 3.77 6.23 -17.91
C ALA A 250 3.13 4.84 -18.09
N ALA A 251 2.30 4.66 -19.13
CA ALA A 251 1.70 3.37 -19.45
C ALA A 251 2.76 2.29 -19.76
N LEU A 252 3.81 2.66 -20.51
CA LEU A 252 4.87 1.74 -20.94
C LEU A 252 5.98 1.49 -19.92
N LEU A 253 6.02 2.24 -18.80
CA LEU A 253 6.93 1.91 -17.71
C LEU A 253 6.52 0.62 -16.99
N GLY A 254 5.23 0.32 -16.90
CA GLY A 254 4.69 -0.78 -16.10
C GLY A 254 3.91 -0.30 -14.90
N ASN A 255 2.64 -0.68 -14.81
CA ASN A 255 1.66 -0.21 -13.82
C ASN A 255 0.63 -1.33 -13.51
N HIS A 256 -0.35 -1.05 -12.66
CA HIS A 256 -1.34 -2.05 -12.23
C HIS A 256 -2.27 -2.54 -13.36
N ILE A 257 -2.46 -1.76 -14.43
CA ILE A 257 -3.29 -2.11 -15.60
C ILE A 257 -2.47 -2.87 -16.64
N LEU A 258 -1.27 -2.36 -16.94
CA LEU A 258 -0.30 -2.97 -17.85
C LEU A 258 0.98 -3.30 -17.08
N PRO A 259 1.10 -4.52 -16.53
CA PRO A 259 2.12 -4.85 -15.56
C PRO A 259 3.46 -5.20 -16.23
N ASP A 260 4.55 -5.15 -15.45
CA ASP A 260 5.92 -5.37 -15.94
C ASP A 260 6.07 -6.72 -16.65
N GLU A 261 5.33 -7.74 -16.21
CA GLU A 261 5.34 -9.08 -16.78
C GLU A 261 4.89 -9.09 -18.26
N ASP A 262 3.93 -8.22 -18.61
CA ASP A 262 3.45 -8.09 -19.98
C ASP A 262 4.40 -7.26 -20.87
N LEU A 263 5.16 -6.35 -20.26
CA LEU A 263 6.10 -5.43 -20.91
C LEU A 263 7.55 -5.93 -20.95
N ALA A 264 7.89 -7.00 -20.23
CA ALA A 264 9.26 -7.48 -20.09
C ALA A 264 9.98 -7.70 -21.44
N ALA A 265 9.30 -8.35 -22.40
CA ALA A 265 9.87 -8.60 -23.73
C ALA A 265 10.14 -7.28 -24.47
N PHE A 266 9.22 -6.32 -24.36
CA PHE A 266 9.37 -4.99 -24.93
C PHE A 266 10.57 -4.25 -24.31
N HIS A 267 10.66 -4.20 -22.98
CA HIS A 267 11.76 -3.52 -22.28
C HIS A 267 13.13 -4.09 -22.65
N TRP A 268 13.27 -5.42 -22.77
CA TRP A 268 14.51 -6.03 -23.26
C TRP A 268 14.79 -5.73 -24.73
N SER A 269 13.74 -5.67 -25.56
CA SER A 269 13.89 -5.39 -26.99
C SER A 269 14.46 -3.99 -27.25
N LEU A 270 14.15 -3.01 -26.39
CA LEU A 270 14.66 -1.64 -26.49
C LEU A 270 16.17 -1.54 -26.24
N LEU A 271 16.75 -2.46 -25.47
CA LEU A 271 18.19 -2.46 -25.18
C LEU A 271 19.00 -3.13 -26.28
N GLY A 272 18.41 -4.11 -26.97
CA GLY A 272 19.08 -4.89 -28.01
C GLY A 272 20.03 -5.98 -27.46
N PRO A 273 20.50 -6.88 -28.33
CA PRO A 273 21.33 -8.03 -27.95
C PRO A 273 22.75 -7.64 -27.52
N GLU A 274 23.27 -6.52 -28.01
CA GLU A 274 24.63 -6.03 -27.72
C GLU A 274 24.74 -5.25 -26.41
N HIS A 275 23.61 -5.01 -25.72
CA HIS A 275 23.64 -4.27 -24.47
C HIS A 275 24.41 -5.05 -23.39
N PRO A 276 25.25 -4.41 -22.55
CA PRO A 276 26.02 -5.12 -21.51
C PRO A 276 25.17 -5.98 -20.57
N LEU A 277 23.89 -5.61 -20.40
CA LEU A 277 22.93 -6.32 -19.56
C LEU A 277 22.18 -7.45 -20.28
N ALA A 278 22.36 -7.64 -21.59
CA ALA A 278 21.65 -8.68 -22.36
C ALA A 278 21.93 -10.09 -21.83
N SER A 279 23.12 -10.33 -21.26
CA SER A 279 23.47 -11.61 -20.61
C SER A 279 22.62 -11.93 -19.36
N LEU A 280 22.00 -10.92 -18.73
CA LEU A 280 21.08 -11.14 -17.60
C LEU A 280 19.74 -11.74 -18.05
N LYS A 281 19.35 -11.52 -19.31
CA LYS A 281 18.12 -12.09 -19.89
C LYS A 281 18.16 -13.63 -19.92
N VAL A 282 19.34 -14.21 -20.15
CA VAL A 282 19.52 -15.66 -20.39
C VAL A 282 19.72 -16.45 -19.09
N ARG A 283 19.92 -15.77 -17.95
CA ARG A 283 20.38 -16.41 -16.72
C ARG A 283 19.30 -17.04 -15.82
N ALA A 284 18.02 -17.06 -16.18
CA ALA A 284 17.02 -17.55 -15.23
C ALA A 284 15.80 -18.21 -15.89
N HIS A 285 15.40 -19.36 -15.33
CA HIS A 285 14.04 -19.93 -15.43
C HIS A 285 12.98 -19.06 -14.70
N GLN A 286 13.26 -17.77 -14.52
CA GLN A 286 12.45 -16.77 -13.83
C GLN A 286 12.45 -15.48 -14.65
N LEU A 287 11.35 -14.73 -14.61
CA LEU A 287 11.23 -13.46 -15.31
C LEU A 287 12.20 -12.43 -14.69
N VAL A 288 13.24 -12.05 -15.43
CA VAL A 288 14.18 -10.98 -15.06
C VAL A 288 13.88 -9.73 -15.88
N LEU A 289 13.70 -8.60 -15.22
CA LEU A 289 13.46 -7.30 -15.85
C LEU A 289 14.75 -6.46 -15.88
N PRO A 290 14.97 -5.60 -16.90
CA PRO A 290 16.12 -4.69 -16.89
C PRO A 290 16.02 -3.66 -15.75
N PRO A 291 17.13 -3.11 -15.23
CA PRO A 291 17.09 -2.11 -14.16
C PRO A 291 16.19 -0.91 -14.49
N CYS A 292 15.43 -0.43 -13.49
CA CYS A 292 14.41 0.59 -13.69
C CYS A 292 14.93 1.88 -14.35
N GLU A 293 16.11 2.36 -13.96
CA GLU A 293 16.72 3.56 -14.55
C GLU A 293 17.04 3.40 -16.05
N VAL A 294 17.41 2.19 -16.46
CA VAL A 294 17.70 1.84 -17.85
C VAL A 294 16.40 1.79 -18.65
N VAL A 295 15.36 1.17 -18.08
CA VAL A 295 14.01 1.11 -18.68
C VAL A 295 13.43 2.52 -18.87
N ILE A 296 13.50 3.38 -17.85
CA ILE A 296 12.99 4.76 -17.92
C ILE A 296 13.60 5.51 -19.11
N LYS A 297 14.92 5.45 -19.26
CA LYS A 297 15.61 6.13 -20.37
C LYS A 297 15.23 5.52 -21.72
N ALA A 298 15.29 4.20 -21.87
CA ALA A 298 14.98 3.52 -23.12
C ALA A 298 13.52 3.75 -23.56
N VAL A 299 12.56 3.70 -22.63
CA VAL A 299 11.15 3.97 -22.92
C VAL A 299 10.94 5.45 -23.27
N SER A 300 11.66 6.40 -22.64
CA SER A 300 11.56 7.81 -23.03
C SER A 300 12.03 8.06 -24.46
N GLU A 301 13.15 7.44 -24.86
CA GLU A 301 13.69 7.54 -26.23
C GLU A 301 12.70 6.94 -27.23
N TYR A 302 12.16 5.75 -26.95
CA TYR A 302 11.12 5.12 -27.75
C TYR A 302 9.90 6.03 -27.94
N VAL A 303 9.29 6.50 -26.85
CA VAL A 303 8.08 7.32 -26.91
C VAL A 303 8.33 8.66 -27.61
N SER A 304 9.50 9.27 -27.42
CA SER A 304 9.89 10.51 -28.11
C SER A 304 9.99 10.36 -29.63
N SER A 305 10.22 9.14 -30.12
CA SER A 305 10.34 8.83 -31.56
C SER A 305 9.00 8.55 -32.27
N ILE A 306 7.91 8.40 -31.50
CA ILE A 306 6.58 8.09 -32.04
C ILE A 306 6.03 9.30 -32.81
N LYS A 307 5.72 9.09 -34.09
CA LYS A 307 5.19 10.15 -34.97
C LYS A 307 3.73 10.51 -34.69
N ASP A 308 2.89 9.50 -34.48
CA ASP A 308 1.46 9.65 -34.22
C ASP A 308 1.08 8.95 -32.90
N LEU A 309 0.88 9.74 -31.85
CA LEU A 309 0.48 9.26 -30.52
C LEU A 309 -1.01 8.94 -30.43
N GLY A 310 -1.82 9.37 -31.40
CA GLY A 310 -3.25 9.08 -31.44
C GLY A 310 -3.53 7.64 -31.88
N ASN A 311 -2.64 7.04 -32.67
CA ASN A 311 -2.79 5.67 -33.17
C ASN A 311 -2.27 4.63 -32.17
N LEU A 312 -3.02 4.47 -31.06
CA LEU A 312 -2.66 3.52 -30.00
C LEU A 312 -2.58 2.06 -30.48
N ASP A 313 -3.32 1.69 -31.52
CA ASP A 313 -3.25 0.35 -32.13
C ASP A 313 -1.90 0.09 -32.80
N ALA A 314 -1.39 1.05 -33.57
CA ALA A 314 -0.08 0.92 -34.20
C ALA A 314 1.04 0.83 -33.16
N ILE A 315 0.97 1.66 -32.12
CA ILE A 315 1.94 1.64 -31.01
C ILE A 315 1.90 0.29 -30.29
N ALA A 316 0.70 -0.18 -29.93
CA ALA A 316 0.55 -1.45 -29.23
C ALA A 316 1.07 -2.64 -30.03
N ARG A 317 0.80 -2.68 -31.35
CA ARG A 317 1.33 -3.73 -32.23
C ARG A 317 2.85 -3.72 -32.27
N ASP A 318 3.49 -2.55 -32.26
CA ASP A 318 4.94 -2.45 -32.22
C ASP A 318 5.52 -2.86 -30.85
N VAL A 319 4.95 -2.35 -29.76
CA VAL A 319 5.34 -2.69 -28.38
C VAL A 319 5.27 -4.19 -28.15
N PHE A 320 4.19 -4.84 -28.58
CA PHE A 320 3.95 -6.25 -28.32
C PHE A 320 4.34 -7.17 -29.47
N LYS A 321 5.04 -6.70 -30.52
CA LYS A 321 5.40 -7.52 -31.70
C LYS A 321 6.16 -8.81 -31.38
N GLN A 322 6.90 -8.84 -30.27
CA GLN A 322 7.64 -10.00 -29.78
C GLN A 322 6.87 -10.83 -28.73
N SER A 323 5.62 -10.47 -28.44
CA SER A 323 4.76 -11.17 -27.48
C SER A 323 4.31 -12.50 -28.06
N GLN A 324 4.49 -13.57 -27.28
CA GLN A 324 4.17 -14.94 -27.70
C GLN A 324 2.71 -15.35 -27.44
N SER A 325 1.94 -14.53 -26.71
CA SER A 325 0.54 -14.82 -26.37
C SER A 325 -0.25 -13.58 -25.95
N ARG A 326 -1.59 -13.71 -25.94
CA ARG A 326 -2.55 -12.73 -25.40
C ARG A 326 -2.37 -11.31 -25.92
N MET A 327 -2.05 -11.18 -27.20
CA MET A 327 -1.79 -9.89 -27.84
C MET A 327 -2.97 -8.93 -27.68
N GLU A 328 -4.19 -9.38 -27.95
CA GLU A 328 -5.39 -8.55 -27.90
C GLU A 328 -5.65 -8.00 -26.50
N ASP A 329 -5.59 -8.85 -25.46
CA ASP A 329 -5.68 -8.44 -24.05
C ASP A 329 -4.65 -7.35 -23.70
N LYS A 330 -3.40 -7.52 -24.17
CA LYS A 330 -2.31 -6.57 -23.91
C LYS A 330 -2.53 -5.23 -24.62
N VAL A 331 -3.02 -5.26 -25.85
CA VAL A 331 -3.40 -4.06 -26.61
C VAL A 331 -4.51 -3.31 -25.87
N GLU A 332 -5.53 -4.01 -25.38
CA GLU A 332 -6.61 -3.39 -24.63
C GLU A 332 -6.12 -2.80 -23.29
N ARG A 333 -5.28 -3.53 -22.55
CA ARG A 333 -4.65 -3.04 -21.31
C ARG A 333 -3.78 -1.81 -21.56
N PHE A 334 -3.02 -1.79 -22.66
CA PHE A 334 -2.23 -0.62 -23.04
C PHE A 334 -3.12 0.60 -23.28
N LYS A 335 -4.19 0.46 -24.06
CA LYS A 335 -5.15 1.56 -24.29
C LYS A 335 -5.77 2.06 -22.98
N LYS A 336 -6.21 1.15 -22.10
CA LYS A 336 -6.74 1.48 -20.78
C LYS A 336 -5.71 2.19 -19.89
N ALA A 337 -4.45 1.76 -19.91
CA ALA A 337 -3.38 2.41 -19.15
C ALA A 337 -3.10 3.83 -19.68
N VAL A 338 -3.05 4.03 -21.00
CA VAL A 338 -2.89 5.37 -21.58
C VAL A 338 -4.07 6.27 -21.22
N GLU A 339 -5.30 5.76 -21.27
CA GLU A 339 -6.50 6.50 -20.87
C GLU A 339 -6.47 6.86 -19.37
N TYR A 340 -6.08 5.92 -18.51
CA TYR A 340 -5.93 6.12 -17.06
C TYR A 340 -5.00 7.31 -16.74
N PHE A 341 -3.79 7.31 -17.31
CA PHE A 341 -2.83 8.40 -17.11
C PHE A 341 -3.26 9.69 -17.82
N SER A 342 -3.94 9.59 -18.96
CA SER A 342 -4.48 10.77 -19.66
C SER A 342 -5.54 11.47 -18.81
N ALA A 343 -6.44 10.72 -18.16
CA ALA A 343 -7.44 11.25 -17.24
C ALA A 343 -6.82 11.86 -15.98
N ALA A 344 -5.78 11.21 -15.45
CA ALA A 344 -5.02 11.67 -14.29
C ALA A 344 -4.30 13.02 -14.53
N CYS A 345 -3.80 13.24 -15.75
CA CYS A 345 -3.09 14.46 -16.12
C CYS A 345 -3.99 15.63 -16.55
N LYS A 346 -5.33 15.45 -16.60
CA LYS A 346 -6.25 16.51 -17.05
C LYS A 346 -6.22 17.71 -16.10
N PRO A 347 -6.09 18.95 -16.62
CA PRO A 347 -6.21 20.14 -15.80
C PRO A 347 -7.62 20.26 -15.22
N ARG A 348 -7.76 21.05 -14.15
CA ARG A 348 -9.07 21.38 -13.57
C ARG A 348 -9.97 21.97 -14.65
N SER A 349 -11.19 21.44 -14.78
CA SER A 349 -12.16 21.97 -15.73
C SER A 349 -12.48 23.44 -15.42
N PRO A 350 -12.44 24.35 -16.41
CA PRO A 350 -12.83 25.74 -16.22
C PRO A 350 -14.34 25.90 -15.92
N ASN A 351 -15.15 24.88 -16.25
CA ASN A 351 -16.59 24.85 -15.94
C ASN A 351 -16.88 24.51 -14.48
N LEU A 352 -15.90 23.98 -13.74
CA LEU A 352 -16.01 23.86 -12.30
C LEU A 352 -15.87 25.26 -11.72
N GLY A 353 -16.91 25.74 -11.05
CA GLY A 353 -16.86 27.00 -10.29
C GLY A 353 -15.71 27.04 -9.27
N PRO A 354 -15.56 28.15 -8.54
CA PRO A 354 -14.52 28.28 -7.52
C PRO A 354 -14.52 27.05 -6.60
N PRO A 355 -13.35 26.51 -6.22
CA PRO A 355 -13.25 25.28 -5.45
C PRO A 355 -14.17 25.37 -4.24
N SER A 356 -15.14 24.45 -4.17
CA SER A 356 -16.05 24.38 -3.05
C SER A 356 -15.24 24.24 -1.77
N PHE A 357 -15.24 25.27 -0.94
CA PHE A 357 -14.63 25.24 0.39
C PHE A 357 -15.37 24.27 1.33
N ILE A 358 -16.58 23.90 0.92
CA ILE A 358 -17.50 23.03 1.62
C ILE A 358 -17.56 21.72 0.82
N LEU A 359 -16.88 20.68 1.31
CA LEU A 359 -17.42 19.32 1.12
C LEU A 359 -18.85 19.39 1.65
N SER A 360 -19.86 19.35 0.78
CA SER A 360 -21.29 19.45 1.15
C SER A 360 -21.56 18.59 2.38
N GLY A 361 -21.93 19.22 3.51
CA GLY A 361 -22.13 18.56 4.81
C GLY A 361 -21.13 18.93 5.92
N PHE A 362 -20.11 19.74 5.62
CA PHE A 362 -19.18 20.30 6.62
C PHE A 362 -19.33 21.82 6.70
N GLY A 363 -20.40 22.28 7.36
CA GLY A 363 -20.48 23.68 7.79
C GLY A 363 -19.40 24.00 8.83
N PRO A 364 -19.00 25.28 8.98
CA PRO A 364 -17.99 25.71 9.96
C PRO A 364 -18.35 25.39 11.43
N ASN A 365 -19.60 25.00 11.71
CA ASN A 365 -20.17 24.94 13.06
C ASN A 365 -20.64 23.54 13.53
N LEU A 366 -19.99 22.45 13.12
CA LEU A 366 -20.32 21.12 13.70
C LEU A 366 -19.48 20.72 14.93
N PHE A 367 -18.47 21.53 15.30
CA PHE A 367 -17.69 21.38 16.53
C PHE A 367 -17.43 22.73 17.25
N GLY A 368 -18.32 23.71 17.03
CA GLY A 368 -18.23 25.05 17.61
C GLY A 368 -18.72 25.11 19.07
N GLY A 369 -17.99 24.47 19.99
CA GLY A 369 -17.90 24.98 21.36
C GLY A 369 -16.83 26.07 21.41
N PRO A 370 -16.90 27.05 22.34
CA PRO A 370 -15.87 28.07 22.48
C PRO A 370 -14.50 27.41 22.69
N PRO A 371 -13.39 28.07 22.30
CA PRO A 371 -12.06 27.53 22.48
C PRO A 371 -11.79 27.35 23.97
N GLY A 372 -11.99 26.13 24.47
CA GLY A 372 -11.42 25.71 25.74
C GLY A 372 -9.92 25.87 25.60
N HIS A 373 -9.37 26.82 26.35
CA HIS A 373 -7.95 27.06 26.47
C HIS A 373 -7.28 25.76 26.95
N MET A 374 -6.78 24.95 26.02
CA MET A 374 -5.81 23.92 26.36
C MET A 374 -4.54 24.67 26.71
N GLY A 375 -4.26 24.77 28.01
CA GLY A 375 -3.06 25.41 28.53
C GLY A 375 -1.80 24.85 27.85
N PRO A 376 -0.68 25.60 27.87
CA PRO A 376 0.55 25.17 27.23
C PRO A 376 0.98 23.84 27.82
N MET A 377 1.05 22.79 27.00
CA MET A 377 1.64 21.52 27.39
C MET A 377 3.15 21.75 27.47
N GLN A 378 3.63 22.00 28.69
CA GLN A 378 5.05 22.09 29.00
C GLN A 378 5.73 20.77 28.61
N PRO A 379 6.93 20.80 28.01
CA PRO A 379 7.73 19.59 27.86
C PRO A 379 8.00 19.03 29.25
N GLY A 380 7.40 17.88 29.55
CA GLY A 380 7.53 17.21 30.84
C GLY A 380 9.00 16.94 31.14
N LYS A 381 9.56 17.67 32.10
CA LYS A 381 10.70 17.21 32.88
C LYS A 381 10.22 16.02 33.71
N ASN A 382 10.85 14.87 33.53
CA ASN A 382 10.76 13.75 34.47
C ASN A 382 10.96 14.28 35.90
N GLN A 383 9.93 14.20 36.74
CA GLN A 383 10.04 14.37 38.18
C GLN A 383 9.65 13.04 38.84
N PHE A 384 10.65 12.18 39.03
CA PHE A 384 10.78 11.43 40.27
C PHE A 384 12.14 11.85 40.85
N PRO A 385 12.20 12.35 42.10
CA PRO A 385 13.47 12.76 42.68
C PRO A 385 14.29 11.50 43.04
N PRO A 386 15.61 11.47 42.76
CA PRO A 386 16.46 10.42 43.31
C PRO A 386 16.70 10.70 44.81
N PRO A 387 16.78 9.67 45.68
CA PRO A 387 17.26 9.86 47.04
C PRO A 387 18.73 10.29 47.00
N GLN A 388 19.04 11.40 47.66
CA GLN A 388 20.39 11.90 47.85
C GLN A 388 21.15 11.01 48.83
N PHE A 389 22.28 10.45 48.39
CA PHE A 389 23.40 10.10 49.26
C PHE A 389 24.67 10.80 48.72
N PRO A 390 25.52 11.39 49.57
CA PRO A 390 26.66 12.16 49.12
C PRO A 390 27.91 11.29 48.92
N GLY A 391 28.56 11.45 47.78
CA GLY A 391 30.01 11.22 47.63
C GLY A 391 30.43 10.23 46.55
N LEU A 392 31.35 10.73 45.71
CA LEU A 392 32.35 10.04 44.86
C LEU A 392 32.11 10.06 43.34
N LYS A 393 33.12 10.60 42.63
CA LYS A 393 33.30 10.68 41.18
C LYS A 393 33.57 9.29 40.56
N PRO A 394 33.34 9.11 39.24
CA PRO A 394 33.42 7.80 38.58
C PRO A 394 34.86 7.42 38.20
N PRO A 395 35.13 6.12 38.04
CA PRO A 395 35.50 5.65 36.71
C PRO A 395 34.87 4.30 36.33
N TYR A 396 34.57 4.12 35.04
CA TYR A 396 34.42 2.79 34.42
C TYR A 396 35.78 2.05 34.51
N PRO A 397 35.82 0.71 34.71
CA PRO A 397 35.63 -0.23 33.60
C PRO A 397 35.01 -1.63 33.94
N ASN A 398 34.64 -2.32 32.86
CA ASN A 398 34.10 -3.68 32.68
C ASN A 398 34.47 -4.80 33.68
N ALA A 399 33.51 -5.71 33.94
CA ALA A 399 33.54 -7.19 33.78
C ALA A 399 32.38 -7.84 34.60
N PRO A 400 32.24 -9.18 34.73
CA PRO A 400 31.76 -10.20 33.78
C PRO A 400 30.51 -10.97 34.30
N TYR A 401 30.07 -11.99 33.55
CA TYR A 401 28.97 -12.95 33.84
C TYR A 401 28.89 -13.48 35.30
N GLY A 402 27.66 -13.60 35.83
CA GLY A 402 27.30 -14.30 37.08
C GLY A 402 25.80 -14.20 37.44
N PRO A 403 25.22 -15.12 38.23
CA PRO A 403 23.88 -15.70 38.01
C PRO A 403 22.69 -14.88 38.54
N GLY A 404 21.52 -15.06 37.92
CA GLY A 404 20.32 -14.25 38.15
C GLY A 404 19.63 -14.43 39.50
N PRO A 405 18.71 -13.51 39.88
CA PRO A 405 17.78 -13.71 40.98
C PRO A 405 16.30 -13.78 40.54
N ALA A 406 15.55 -14.53 41.35
CA ALA A 406 14.13 -14.86 41.27
C ALA A 406 13.17 -13.65 41.34
N PRO A 407 11.91 -13.78 40.87
CA PRO A 407 10.95 -12.68 40.81
C PRO A 407 10.33 -12.40 42.19
N LEU A 408 10.54 -11.19 42.70
CA LEU A 408 9.74 -10.61 43.78
C LEU A 408 8.54 -9.90 43.16
N PHE A 409 7.36 -10.53 43.18
CA PHE A 409 6.07 -9.91 43.48
C PHE A 409 5.02 -11.02 43.71
N GLN A 410 4.63 -11.19 44.98
CA GLN A 410 3.55 -12.07 45.44
C GLN A 410 2.19 -11.38 45.23
N ASN A 411 1.22 -12.10 44.67
CA ASN A 411 -0.20 -11.69 44.64
C ASN A 411 -0.82 -11.83 46.05
N PRO A 412 -1.61 -10.85 46.53
CA PRO A 412 -2.43 -11.04 47.73
C PRO A 412 -3.71 -11.86 47.43
N PRO A 413 -4.28 -12.57 48.41
CA PRO A 413 -5.38 -13.52 48.21
C PRO A 413 -6.76 -12.85 48.18
N LEU A 414 -7.67 -13.44 47.40
CA LEU A 414 -9.09 -13.07 47.29
C LEU A 414 -9.90 -13.60 48.50
N PRO A 415 -10.85 -12.83 49.06
CA PRO A 415 -11.76 -13.32 50.09
C PRO A 415 -12.94 -14.11 49.49
N HIS A 416 -13.35 -15.13 50.23
CA HIS A 416 -14.35 -16.16 49.90
C HIS A 416 -15.73 -15.81 50.51
N GLN A 417 -16.81 -16.20 49.79
CA GLN A 417 -18.17 -16.53 50.28
C GLN A 417 -19.10 -15.35 50.69
N GLU A 418 -20.40 -15.25 50.38
CA GLU A 418 -21.46 -16.17 49.91
C GLU A 418 -22.46 -15.39 49.04
N CYS A 419 -22.98 -15.96 47.97
CA CYS A 419 -24.36 -15.71 47.54
C CYS A 419 -24.87 -16.92 46.74
N ASN A 420 -25.99 -17.44 47.21
CA ASN A 420 -26.59 -18.72 46.89
C ASN A 420 -27.20 -18.75 45.47
N ASP A 421 -27.05 -19.89 44.80
CA ASP A 421 -27.67 -20.23 43.52
C ASP A 421 -29.19 -20.35 43.64
N SER A 422 -29.91 -19.76 42.67
CA SER A 422 -31.06 -20.40 42.01
C SER A 422 -31.59 -19.56 40.86
N MET A 423 -31.13 -19.87 39.63
CA MET A 423 -32.00 -20.21 38.50
C MET A 423 -31.11 -20.48 37.28
N THR A 424 -30.98 -21.78 37.00
CA THR A 424 -30.37 -22.36 35.82
C THR A 424 -31.03 -21.87 34.54
N SER A 425 -30.28 -21.19 33.67
CA SER A 425 -30.44 -21.34 32.22
C SER A 425 -29.06 -21.29 31.56
N LYS A 426 -28.55 -22.47 31.20
CA LYS A 426 -27.42 -22.65 30.28
C LYS A 426 -27.76 -21.98 28.94
N MET A 427 -27.04 -20.93 28.56
CA MET A 427 -26.70 -20.69 27.16
C MET A 427 -25.19 -20.53 27.07
N GLY A 428 -24.54 -21.58 26.59
CA GLY A 428 -23.10 -21.58 26.34
C GLY A 428 -22.77 -20.86 25.04
N PHE A 429 -21.54 -20.38 24.93
CA PHE A 429 -20.93 -19.70 23.77
C PHE A 429 -21.00 -20.46 22.42
N SER A 430 -21.63 -21.64 22.38
CA SER A 430 -21.74 -22.52 21.21
C SER A 430 -23.00 -22.28 20.35
N GLU A 431 -23.99 -21.54 20.87
CA GLU A 431 -25.36 -21.52 20.31
C GLU A 431 -25.58 -20.56 19.13
N TRP A 432 -24.55 -19.78 18.74
CA TRP A 432 -24.61 -18.87 17.58
C TRP A 432 -24.08 -19.48 16.28
N SER A 433 -23.74 -20.77 16.29
CA SER A 433 -23.38 -21.49 15.06
C SER A 433 -24.66 -21.85 14.29
N ALA A 434 -24.92 -21.18 13.17
CA ALA A 434 -26.01 -21.55 12.27
C ALA A 434 -25.84 -23.01 11.80
N PRO A 435 -26.89 -23.86 11.83
CA PRO A 435 -26.81 -25.20 11.26
C PRO A 435 -26.74 -25.07 9.73
N TYR A 436 -25.66 -25.56 9.13
CA TYR A 436 -25.60 -25.78 7.69
C TYR A 436 -26.16 -27.18 7.42
N ASP A 437 -27.32 -27.26 6.78
CA ASP A 437 -27.98 -28.52 6.47
C ASP A 437 -27.30 -29.18 5.26
N SER A 438 -26.50 -30.21 5.53
CA SER A 438 -25.75 -30.98 4.52
C SER A 438 -26.56 -32.13 3.89
N ALA A 439 -27.89 -32.12 4.00
CA ALA A 439 -28.74 -33.20 3.52
C ALA A 439 -29.69 -32.77 2.38
N GLN A 440 -29.16 -32.30 1.25
CA GLN A 440 -29.83 -32.42 -0.07
C GLN A 440 -28.88 -32.02 -1.21
N GLY A 441 -28.27 -33.01 -1.86
CA GLY A 441 -27.41 -32.82 -3.04
C GLY A 441 -26.48 -34.01 -3.24
N GLY A 442 -26.94 -35.00 -4.01
CA GLY A 442 -26.23 -36.25 -4.23
C GLY A 442 -24.87 -36.09 -4.91
N GLY A 443 -23.88 -36.79 -4.33
CA GLY A 443 -22.75 -37.41 -5.02
C GLY A 443 -21.87 -36.55 -5.94
N ARG A 444 -20.78 -36.00 -5.39
CA ARG A 444 -19.40 -36.04 -5.95
C ARG A 444 -18.41 -35.41 -4.97
N LEU A 445 -17.60 -36.26 -4.34
CA LEU A 445 -16.41 -35.87 -3.56
C LEU A 445 -15.29 -35.43 -4.54
N PRO A 446 -14.49 -34.38 -4.25
CA PRO A 446 -13.19 -34.22 -4.88
C PRO A 446 -12.12 -34.97 -4.08
N ASN A 447 -11.39 -35.82 -4.80
CA ASN A 447 -10.29 -36.68 -4.38
C ASN A 447 -9.27 -36.00 -3.43
N HIS A 448 -9.05 -36.63 -2.28
CA HIS A 448 -7.73 -36.70 -1.66
C HIS A 448 -6.93 -37.80 -2.36
N HIS A 449 -5.72 -37.51 -2.83
CA HIS A 449 -4.71 -38.53 -3.12
C HIS A 449 -3.57 -38.34 -2.14
N SER A 450 -3.54 -39.23 -1.15
CA SER A 450 -2.34 -39.64 -0.44
C SER A 450 -1.41 -40.31 -1.45
N ASN A 451 -0.17 -39.84 -1.60
CA ASN A 451 0.85 -40.62 -2.29
C ASN A 451 1.87 -41.15 -1.27
N THR A 452 1.95 -42.46 -1.25
CA THR A 452 2.89 -43.34 -0.55
C THR A 452 4.33 -43.18 -1.07
N GLN A 453 5.29 -43.50 -0.19
CA GLN A 453 6.74 -43.46 -0.38
C GLN A 453 7.28 -44.18 -1.63
N PRO A 454 8.50 -43.81 -2.06
CA PRO A 454 9.59 -44.79 -2.06
C PRO A 454 10.81 -44.31 -1.25
N GLY A 455 11.52 -45.26 -0.62
CA GLY A 455 12.69 -45.06 0.25
C GLY A 455 14.02 -44.75 -0.47
N PRO A 456 15.19 -44.98 0.16
CA PRO A 456 15.99 -43.88 0.70
C PRO A 456 17.36 -43.63 0.03
N SER A 457 17.94 -42.47 0.38
CA SER A 457 19.39 -42.11 0.45
C SER A 457 20.03 -41.36 -0.74
N PRO A 458 21.14 -40.61 -0.56
CA PRO A 458 21.67 -39.96 0.66
C PRO A 458 21.97 -38.45 0.49
N SER A 459 21.96 -37.73 1.61
CA SER A 459 22.63 -36.44 1.79
C SER A 459 24.15 -36.62 1.85
N PRO A 460 24.94 -35.55 1.64
CA PRO A 460 26.17 -35.38 2.38
C PRO A 460 26.11 -34.10 3.21
N SER A 461 26.06 -34.28 4.53
CA SER A 461 26.60 -33.33 5.49
C SER A 461 27.96 -33.87 5.91
N SER A 462 29.01 -33.06 5.86
CA SER A 462 30.17 -33.26 6.72
C SER A 462 30.82 -31.93 7.06
N SER A 463 30.89 -31.70 8.37
CA SER A 463 31.67 -30.71 9.09
C SER A 463 33.17 -31.03 9.05
N SER A 464 34.02 -30.00 9.16
CA SER A 464 35.24 -30.04 9.97
C SER A 464 35.76 -28.62 10.24
N ASP A 465 36.13 -28.39 11.50
CA ASP A 465 36.78 -27.21 12.06
C ASP A 465 38.18 -26.94 11.49
N GLY A 466 38.65 -25.69 11.66
CA GLY A 466 40.06 -25.42 11.97
C GLY A 466 40.82 -24.41 11.09
N ASP A 467 41.13 -23.26 11.70
CA ASP A 467 42.30 -22.39 11.52
C ASP A 467 42.35 -21.29 10.43
N GLU A 468 42.34 -20.05 10.93
CA GLU A 468 42.89 -18.81 10.33
C GLU A 468 44.44 -18.89 10.25
N PRO A 469 45.14 -18.24 9.28
CA PRO A 469 45.27 -16.77 9.26
C PRO A 469 45.37 -16.06 7.89
N ASN A 470 44.86 -14.82 7.88
CA ASN A 470 45.40 -13.56 7.32
C ASN A 470 46.37 -13.60 6.10
N ASP A 471 45.98 -12.97 4.97
CA ASP A 471 46.64 -11.78 4.36
C ASP A 471 46.27 -11.52 2.87
N SER A 472 45.85 -10.29 2.61
CA SER A 472 46.28 -9.35 1.53
C SER A 472 46.57 -9.80 0.08
N ASN A 473 45.93 -9.07 -0.86
CA ASN A 473 46.39 -8.60 -2.19
C ASN A 473 46.33 -9.48 -3.48
N ALA A 474 45.57 -8.93 -4.45
CA ALA A 474 45.94 -8.56 -5.83
C ALA A 474 46.43 -9.57 -6.91
N ASN A 475 45.71 -9.51 -8.04
CA ASN A 475 46.20 -9.46 -9.43
C ASN A 475 46.71 -10.72 -10.19
N HIS A 476 46.09 -10.90 -11.38
CA HIS A 476 46.71 -11.12 -12.71
C HIS A 476 46.73 -12.53 -13.35
N LEU A 477 45.99 -12.62 -14.47
CA LEU A 477 46.28 -13.22 -15.79
C LEU A 477 47.23 -14.43 -15.90
N THR A 478 46.84 -15.45 -16.69
CA THR A 478 47.31 -15.62 -18.09
C THR A 478 46.72 -16.86 -18.79
N ASP A 479 46.44 -16.67 -20.08
CA ASP A 479 46.12 -17.65 -21.12
C ASP A 479 47.12 -18.81 -21.23
N LYS A 480 46.63 -19.96 -21.70
CA LYS A 480 47.19 -20.63 -22.90
C LYS A 480 46.30 -21.75 -23.46
N THR A 481 46.00 -21.58 -24.74
CA THR A 481 45.44 -22.50 -25.74
C THR A 481 46.29 -23.74 -25.99
N THR A 482 45.64 -24.86 -26.36
CA THR A 482 46.20 -25.84 -27.32
C THR A 482 45.09 -26.54 -28.12
N ARG A 483 45.41 -26.76 -29.41
CA ARG A 483 44.61 -27.19 -30.55
C ARG A 483 45.19 -28.52 -31.07
N TRP A 484 44.35 -29.45 -31.54
CA TRP A 484 44.67 -30.60 -32.41
C TRP A 484 43.39 -30.96 -33.19
N GLU A 485 43.22 -30.58 -34.46
CA GLU A 485 43.58 -31.26 -35.74
C GLU A 485 42.85 -32.57 -36.07
N ASP A 486 42.10 -32.53 -37.19
CA ASP A 486 41.37 -33.61 -37.90
C ASP A 486 42.30 -34.54 -38.70
N PRO A 487 41.77 -35.67 -39.21
CA PRO A 487 41.86 -35.89 -40.66
C PRO A 487 40.60 -36.49 -41.33
N ALA A 488 40.52 -36.30 -42.65
CA ALA A 488 39.41 -36.65 -43.55
C ALA A 488 39.60 -37.97 -44.32
N GLY A 489 38.50 -38.58 -44.80
CA GLY A 489 38.43 -39.23 -46.13
C GLY A 489 37.62 -40.53 -46.34
N ARG A 490 36.47 -40.41 -47.06
CA ARG A 490 35.89 -41.27 -48.17
C ARG A 490 35.58 -42.77 -47.90
N THR A 491 34.52 -43.46 -48.34
CA THR A 491 33.51 -43.40 -49.44
C THR A 491 32.41 -44.47 -49.19
N GLY A 492 31.15 -44.28 -49.66
CA GLY A 492 30.22 -45.40 -49.92
C GLY A 492 28.69 -45.14 -49.87
N SER A 493 28.09 -44.90 -51.06
CA SER A 493 26.75 -45.26 -51.60
C SER A 493 25.42 -45.17 -50.78
N ALA A 494 24.42 -44.52 -51.40
CA ALA A 494 23.01 -44.23 -51.00
C ALA A 494 22.03 -45.43 -51.19
N PRO A 495 20.66 -45.32 -51.06
CA PRO A 495 19.79 -44.22 -50.59
C PRO A 495 18.67 -44.64 -49.58
N GLY A 496 18.00 -43.68 -48.93
CA GLY A 496 16.76 -43.98 -48.17
C GLY A 496 16.22 -42.86 -47.26
N ASP A 497 15.28 -42.10 -47.83
CA ASP A 497 14.07 -41.48 -47.28
C ASP A 497 14.06 -40.66 -45.96
N GLY A 498 13.32 -39.55 -46.00
CA GLY A 498 13.40 -38.43 -45.07
C GLY A 498 12.78 -38.64 -43.67
N SER A 499 13.28 -37.86 -42.72
CA SER A 499 12.49 -37.38 -41.57
C SER A 499 13.06 -36.07 -41.04
N GLN A 500 12.17 -35.11 -40.82
CA GLN A 500 12.44 -33.75 -40.38
C GLN A 500 13.11 -33.72 -39.00
N GLY A 501 14.30 -33.13 -38.91
CA GLY A 501 14.95 -32.80 -37.65
C GLY A 501 14.25 -31.63 -36.96
N ASN A 502 13.54 -31.95 -35.88
CA ASN A 502 12.91 -31.00 -34.97
C ASN A 502 14.01 -30.31 -34.13
N GLY A 503 14.35 -29.05 -34.48
CA GLY A 503 15.19 -28.20 -33.66
C GLY A 503 14.45 -27.75 -32.41
N SER A 504 14.65 -28.46 -31.30
CA SER A 504 14.15 -28.13 -29.98
C SER A 504 14.79 -26.83 -29.47
N THR A 505 14.13 -25.72 -29.74
CA THR A 505 14.28 -24.49 -28.94
C THR A 505 13.79 -24.78 -27.53
N SER A 506 14.64 -24.52 -26.55
CA SER A 506 14.35 -24.70 -25.12
C SER A 506 13.23 -23.75 -24.69
N ASN A 507 12.00 -24.28 -24.69
CA ASN A 507 10.79 -23.59 -24.27
C ASN A 507 10.83 -23.29 -22.76
N ILE A 508 10.75 -22.01 -22.41
CA ILE A 508 10.49 -21.56 -21.04
C ILE A 508 8.97 -21.49 -20.88
N PRO A 509 8.34 -22.29 -19.99
CA PRO A 509 6.93 -22.11 -19.67
C PRO A 509 6.77 -20.79 -18.91
N SER A 510 5.88 -19.93 -19.40
CA SER A 510 5.48 -18.72 -18.67
C SER A 510 4.83 -19.13 -17.35
N LEU A 511 5.22 -18.52 -16.23
CA LEU A 511 4.55 -18.73 -14.92
C LEU A 511 3.07 -18.28 -14.92
N LEU A 512 2.61 -17.64 -16.00
CA LEU A 512 1.22 -17.26 -16.27
C LEU A 512 0.57 -18.06 -17.41
N SER A 513 1.28 -19.02 -18.05
CA SER A 513 0.67 -19.94 -19.03
C SER A 513 -0.12 -21.06 -18.39
N MET A 514 0.01 -21.25 -17.07
CA MET A 514 -1.06 -21.87 -16.33
C MET A 514 -2.21 -20.88 -16.31
N ALA A 515 -3.27 -21.17 -17.07
CA ALA A 515 -4.58 -20.67 -16.73
C ALA A 515 -4.72 -20.91 -15.22
N THR A 516 -4.74 -19.84 -14.42
CA THR A 516 -5.19 -19.94 -13.03
C THR A 516 -6.53 -20.63 -13.15
N ARG A 517 -6.58 -21.92 -12.78
CA ARG A 517 -7.83 -22.67 -12.78
C ARG A 517 -8.83 -21.75 -12.08
N SER A 518 -9.97 -21.53 -12.71
CA SER A 518 -11.15 -20.91 -12.14
C SER A 518 -11.70 -21.79 -11.00
N HIS A 519 -10.86 -22.15 -10.02
CA HIS A 519 -11.21 -22.97 -8.87
C HIS A 519 -11.42 -22.09 -7.64
N MET A 520 -12.08 -20.95 -7.87
CA MET A 520 -12.86 -20.26 -6.85
C MET A 520 -14.33 -20.20 -7.26
N ASP A 521 -14.86 -21.27 -7.86
CA ASP A 521 -16.28 -21.59 -7.70
C ASP A 521 -16.49 -22.22 -6.30
N ILE A 522 -15.99 -21.56 -5.26
CA ILE A 522 -16.62 -21.65 -3.96
C ILE A 522 -17.85 -20.80 -4.10
N THR A 523 -19.01 -21.44 -3.95
CA THR A 523 -20.33 -20.79 -3.87
C THR A 523 -20.31 -19.84 -2.69
N THR A 524 -19.74 -18.65 -2.89
CA THR A 524 -19.72 -17.60 -1.87
C THR A 524 -21.20 -17.34 -1.56
N PRO A 525 -21.64 -17.59 -0.32
CA PRO A 525 -23.05 -17.46 -0.01
C PRO A 525 -23.50 -16.04 -0.36
N PRO A 526 -24.75 -15.87 -0.82
CA PRO A 526 -25.24 -14.57 -1.19
C PRO A 526 -25.10 -13.62 0.00
N LEU A 527 -24.61 -12.41 -0.28
CA LEU A 527 -24.42 -11.39 0.74
C LEU A 527 -25.78 -11.12 1.43
N PRO A 528 -25.86 -11.14 2.78
CA PRO A 528 -27.08 -10.82 3.47
C PRO A 528 -27.59 -9.43 3.08
N GLN A 529 -28.91 -9.26 2.94
CA GLN A 529 -29.48 -7.97 2.57
C GLN A 529 -29.23 -6.93 3.66
N VAL A 530 -28.71 -5.78 3.24
CA VAL A 530 -28.51 -4.59 4.10
C VAL A 530 -29.46 -3.49 3.62
N SER A 531 -30.09 -2.77 4.55
CA SER A 531 -31.01 -1.69 4.18
C SER A 531 -30.28 -0.53 3.50
N ALA A 532 -30.96 0.14 2.57
CA ALA A 532 -30.39 1.28 1.83
C ALA A 532 -29.92 2.40 2.77
N GLU A 533 -30.62 2.62 3.88
CA GLU A 533 -30.23 3.64 4.86
C GLU A 533 -28.92 3.28 5.59
N VAL A 534 -28.72 2.01 5.94
CA VAL A 534 -27.46 1.55 6.54
C VAL A 534 -26.31 1.71 5.55
N LEU A 535 -26.51 1.37 4.27
CA LEU A 535 -25.50 1.56 3.22
C LEU A 535 -25.18 3.04 3.01
N ARG A 536 -26.18 3.92 2.99
CA ARG A 536 -26.01 5.37 2.87
C ARG A 536 -25.21 5.95 4.04
N VAL A 537 -25.53 5.53 5.28
CA VAL A 537 -24.80 5.95 6.47
C VAL A 537 -23.38 5.38 6.48
N ALA A 538 -23.21 4.11 6.09
CA ALA A 538 -21.91 3.47 6.01
C ALA A 538 -21.00 4.16 4.99
N GLU A 539 -21.50 4.49 3.79
CA GLU A 539 -20.75 5.24 2.78
C GLU A 539 -20.36 6.63 3.30
N HIS A 540 -21.31 7.37 3.87
CA HIS A 540 -21.05 8.70 4.43
C HIS A 540 -19.99 8.68 5.52
N ARG A 541 -20.08 7.71 6.44
CA ARG A 541 -19.08 7.54 7.51
C ARG A 541 -17.75 7.06 6.97
N HIS A 542 -17.74 6.18 5.97
CA HIS A 542 -16.54 5.71 5.29
C HIS A 542 -15.79 6.87 4.66
N ARG A 543 -16.44 7.61 3.75
CA ARG A 543 -15.82 8.74 3.01
C ARG A 543 -15.24 9.80 3.93
N ARG A 544 -15.86 10.02 5.09
CA ARG A 544 -15.41 10.98 6.12
C ARG A 544 -14.38 10.40 7.10
N GLY A 545 -13.97 9.14 6.92
CA GLY A 545 -13.08 8.43 7.82
C GLY A 545 -13.64 8.21 9.23
N LEU A 546 -14.96 8.30 9.45
CA LEU A 546 -15.63 8.16 10.75
C LEU A 546 -15.94 6.70 11.14
N MET A 547 -15.41 5.75 10.37
CA MET A 547 -15.65 4.32 10.49
C MET A 547 -14.37 3.56 10.12
N TYR A 548 -14.23 2.33 10.61
CA TYR A 548 -13.14 1.45 10.20
C TYR A 548 -13.23 1.18 8.67
N PRO A 549 -12.12 1.28 7.91
CA PRO A 549 -12.17 1.27 6.44
C PRO A 549 -12.78 0.04 5.80
N GLN A 550 -12.74 -1.10 6.48
CA GLN A 550 -13.25 -2.35 5.93
C GLN A 550 -14.77 -2.51 6.09
N ILE A 551 -15.41 -1.77 7.01
CA ILE A 551 -16.84 -1.99 7.32
C ILE A 551 -17.74 -1.76 6.11
N TYR A 552 -17.52 -0.67 5.36
CA TYR A 552 -18.31 -0.39 4.16
C TYR A 552 -18.20 -1.52 3.12
N HIS A 553 -16.98 -2.02 2.92
CA HIS A 553 -16.69 -3.08 1.96
C HIS A 553 -17.21 -4.44 2.41
N ILE A 554 -17.24 -4.72 3.71
CA ILE A 554 -17.92 -5.90 4.25
C ILE A 554 -19.42 -5.80 3.93
N LEU A 555 -20.05 -4.67 4.24
CA LEU A 555 -21.49 -4.47 4.03
C LEU A 555 -21.93 -4.49 2.55
N THR A 556 -21.04 -4.12 1.63
CA THR A 556 -21.36 -4.01 0.19
C THR A 556 -20.82 -5.17 -0.66
N LYS A 557 -19.67 -5.75 -0.28
CA LYS A 557 -18.96 -6.75 -1.07
C LYS A 557 -18.72 -8.06 -0.32
N GLY A 558 -18.90 -8.09 1.01
CA GLY A 558 -18.65 -9.29 1.83
C GLY A 558 -17.17 -9.65 1.99
N GLU A 559 -16.27 -8.78 1.54
CA GLU A 559 -14.84 -9.05 1.44
C GLU A 559 -14.01 -8.07 2.28
N MET A 560 -12.85 -8.52 2.74
CA MET A 560 -11.86 -7.67 3.42
C MET A 560 -10.43 -8.11 3.10
N LYS A 561 -9.49 -7.16 3.16
CA LYS A 561 -8.05 -7.45 3.10
C LYS A 561 -7.52 -7.72 4.51
N MET A 562 -6.87 -8.85 4.71
CA MET A 562 -6.19 -9.17 5.96
C MET A 562 -4.70 -8.83 5.83
N PRO A 563 -4.11 -8.08 6.79
CA PRO A 563 -2.68 -7.84 6.80
C PRO A 563 -1.91 -9.14 7.14
N VAL A 564 -0.67 -9.25 6.64
CA VAL A 564 0.20 -10.42 6.84
C VAL A 564 0.93 -10.43 8.20
N CYS A 565 0.48 -9.62 9.17
CA CYS A 565 1.25 -9.33 10.38
C CYS A 565 1.41 -10.52 11.35
N ILE A 566 0.68 -11.62 11.14
CA ILE A 566 0.77 -12.84 11.96
C ILE A 566 1.06 -14.10 11.12
N GLU A 567 1.44 -13.93 9.86
CA GLU A 567 1.80 -15.05 8.97
C GLU A 567 3.28 -15.41 9.16
N ASP A 568 3.58 -16.57 9.75
CA ASP A 568 4.94 -17.07 9.97
C ASP A 568 5.33 -18.10 8.90
N GLU A 569 6.45 -17.92 8.17
CA GLU A 569 6.96 -18.93 7.21
C GLU A 569 7.75 -20.04 7.90
N CYS A 570 8.38 -19.72 9.03
CA CYS A 570 9.20 -20.64 9.78
C CYS A 570 8.36 -21.59 10.64
N ASN A 571 7.11 -21.23 10.92
CA ASN A 571 6.18 -22.03 11.71
C ASN A 571 4.89 -22.32 10.95
N SER A 572 4.85 -23.45 10.25
CA SER A 572 3.66 -23.96 9.56
C SER A 572 2.58 -24.53 10.49
N GLU A 573 2.84 -24.64 11.80
CA GLU A 573 1.86 -25.10 12.78
C GLU A 573 0.85 -24.01 13.16
N LEU A 574 1.20 -22.73 12.98
CA LEU A 574 0.28 -21.64 13.23
C LEU A 574 -0.76 -21.53 12.11
N PRO A 575 -2.06 -21.45 12.44
CA PRO A 575 -3.08 -21.26 11.43
C PRO A 575 -2.94 -19.85 10.80
N PRO A 576 -3.22 -19.69 9.49
CA PRO A 576 -3.27 -18.39 8.85
C PRO A 576 -4.21 -17.42 9.57
N ALA A 577 -3.95 -16.11 9.46
CA ALA A 577 -4.75 -15.07 10.11
C ALA A 577 -6.24 -15.17 9.80
N SER A 578 -6.54 -15.57 8.56
CA SER A 578 -7.89 -15.80 8.08
C SER A 578 -8.59 -16.92 8.86
N LEU A 579 -7.90 -18.01 9.22
CA LEU A 579 -8.49 -19.07 10.03
C LEU A 579 -8.52 -18.69 11.51
N LEU A 580 -7.42 -18.13 12.04
CA LEU A 580 -7.30 -17.74 13.45
C LEU A 580 -8.43 -16.79 13.88
N PHE A 581 -8.68 -15.73 13.09
CA PHE A 581 -9.70 -14.73 13.40
C PHE A 581 -11.09 -15.08 12.87
N ARG A 582 -11.32 -16.29 12.34
CA ARG A 582 -12.60 -16.65 11.71
C ARG A 582 -13.78 -16.44 12.65
N THR A 583 -13.71 -16.94 13.88
CA THR A 583 -14.79 -16.84 14.86
C THR A 583 -15.10 -15.38 15.20
N ALA A 584 -14.07 -14.56 15.47
CA ALA A 584 -14.24 -13.13 15.74
C ALA A 584 -14.90 -12.40 14.56
N ARG A 585 -14.51 -12.72 13.33
CA ARG A 585 -15.13 -12.14 12.13
C ARG A 585 -16.59 -12.59 11.96
N GLN A 586 -16.92 -13.86 12.22
CA GLN A 586 -18.30 -14.35 12.18
C GLN A 586 -19.19 -13.58 13.16
N TYR A 587 -18.72 -13.29 14.37
CA TYR A 587 -19.43 -12.44 15.32
C TYR A 587 -19.59 -11.01 14.81
N ALA A 588 -18.52 -10.38 14.33
CA ALA A 588 -18.58 -9.04 13.79
C ALA A 588 -19.55 -8.95 12.59
N TYR A 589 -19.54 -9.94 11.70
CA TYR A 589 -20.45 -10.01 10.56
C TYR A 589 -21.90 -10.25 11.02
N GLY A 590 -22.10 -11.08 12.04
CA GLY A 590 -23.40 -11.29 12.69
C GLY A 590 -24.05 -9.99 13.17
N VAL A 591 -23.25 -9.11 13.77
CA VAL A 591 -23.67 -7.77 14.20
C VAL A 591 -23.91 -6.86 12.99
N LEU A 592 -22.93 -6.76 12.08
CA LEU A 592 -23.00 -5.86 10.92
C LEU A 592 -24.20 -6.15 10.01
N PHE A 593 -24.52 -7.42 9.78
CA PHE A 593 -25.66 -7.86 8.96
C PHE A 593 -26.95 -8.07 9.77
N SER A 594 -26.95 -7.80 11.08
CA SER A 594 -28.11 -8.01 11.95
C SER A 594 -28.72 -9.42 11.78
N LEU A 595 -27.87 -10.46 11.71
CA LEU A 595 -28.29 -11.82 11.32
C LEU A 595 -29.33 -12.41 12.28
N ALA A 596 -29.19 -12.17 13.59
CA ALA A 596 -30.16 -12.64 14.58
C ALA A 596 -31.55 -12.00 14.39
N GLU A 597 -31.62 -10.73 13.99
CA GLU A 597 -32.90 -10.10 13.71
C GLU A 597 -33.52 -10.65 12.42
N THR A 598 -32.69 -10.87 11.39
CA THR A 598 -33.10 -11.49 10.14
C THR A 598 -33.66 -12.89 10.36
N GLN A 599 -32.98 -13.71 11.17
CA GLN A 599 -33.44 -15.05 11.52
C GLN A 599 -34.78 -15.02 12.26
N ARG A 600 -34.92 -14.19 13.31
CA ARG A 600 -36.20 -14.01 14.03
C ARG A 600 -37.33 -13.51 13.13
N ARG A 601 -37.02 -12.75 12.08
CA ARG A 601 -38.03 -12.29 11.10
C ARG A 601 -38.46 -13.43 10.18
N LEU A 602 -37.53 -14.23 9.70
CA LEU A 602 -37.81 -15.41 8.86
C LEU A 602 -38.66 -16.45 9.62
N GLU A 603 -38.32 -16.72 10.88
CA GLU A 603 -39.10 -17.62 11.74
C GLU A 603 -40.55 -17.14 11.91
N ARG A 604 -40.75 -15.85 12.21
CA ARG A 604 -42.09 -15.23 12.29
C ARG A 604 -42.88 -15.33 10.98
N LEU A 605 -42.22 -15.18 9.83
CA LEU A 605 -42.86 -15.32 8.52
C LEU A 605 -43.21 -16.78 8.21
N ALA A 606 -42.36 -17.73 8.58
CA ALA A 606 -42.62 -19.16 8.43
C ALA A 606 -43.83 -19.61 9.29
N LEU A 607 -43.92 -19.11 10.53
CA LEU A 607 -45.08 -19.32 11.41
C LEU A 607 -46.37 -18.79 10.79
N ARG A 608 -46.35 -17.58 10.22
CA ARG A 608 -47.52 -17.00 9.53
C ARG A 608 -47.95 -17.79 8.28
N LYS A 609 -46.99 -18.34 7.53
CA LYS A 609 -47.28 -19.19 6.35
C LYS A 609 -47.82 -20.57 6.71
N ARG A 610 -47.57 -21.05 7.94
CA ARG A 610 -48.08 -22.33 8.46
C ARG A 610 -49.45 -22.19 9.15
N ALA A 611 -49.97 -20.99 9.34
CA ALA A 611 -51.31 -20.78 9.87
C ALA A 611 -52.35 -21.02 8.76
N PRO A 612 -53.38 -21.86 8.96
CA PRO A 612 -54.46 -22.05 8.00
C PRO A 612 -55.21 -20.73 7.75
N LEU A 613 -55.55 -20.45 6.48
CA LEU A 613 -56.58 -19.46 6.18
C LEU A 613 -57.92 -20.06 6.62
N GLU A 614 -58.44 -19.66 7.78
CA GLU A 614 -59.83 -19.93 8.13
C GLU A 614 -60.73 -19.25 7.10
N GLY A 615 -61.22 -20.05 6.14
CA GLY A 615 -62.35 -19.69 5.31
C GLY A 615 -63.57 -19.51 6.20
N LYS A 616 -64.25 -18.37 6.05
CA LYS A 616 -65.56 -18.11 6.67
C LYS A 616 -66.49 -19.31 6.46
N PRO A 617 -67.28 -19.72 7.47
CA PRO A 617 -68.36 -20.66 7.23
C PRO A 617 -69.39 -19.98 6.31
N SER A 618 -69.72 -20.64 5.21
CA SER A 618 -70.93 -20.37 4.45
C SER A 618 -72.10 -20.90 5.26
N ASP A 619 -72.95 -20.00 5.76
CA ASP A 619 -74.28 -20.34 6.25
C ASP A 619 -75.11 -20.84 5.05
N ASP A 620 -75.59 -22.09 5.14
CA ASP A 620 -76.79 -22.61 4.49
C ASP A 620 -77.61 -23.37 5.54
#